data_AF-A0A8K1DBR1-F1
#
_entry.id   AF-A0A8K1DBR1-F1
#
_cell.length_a   1.000
_cell.length_b   1.000
_cell.length_c   1.000
_cell.angle_alpha   90.00
_cell.angle_beta   90.00
_cell.angle_gamma   90.00
#
_symmetry.space_group_name_H-M   'P 1'
#
loop_
_entity.id
_entity.type
_entity.pdbx_description
1 polymer ?
#
loop_
_entity_poly.entity_id
_entity_poly.type
_entity_poly.pdbx_seq_one_letter_code
_entity_poly.pdbx_strand_id
1 'polypeptide(L)'
;MEYSQLLILGAIAGFTIFLGLPLAVMKSLSATKKGFLNAIALGILVFLIIDVFSHGYETASDAATAAFAGKGPLGDAIVDLLALFGGIAIGLLGLTLYEHKTMTKNTPDILSLENIRAGDDHLKRVFNDTNAYRLAMMIAVGIGAHNFSEGLAIGQSYAAGEIGLAILLIIGFGAHNTTEGFGIAGPLTGVLKKPTAKFLLVAGLVGGGPTFLGTVLGSLVFSNIAYILFLSIAGGALIYVTMLMYHSGRKQATNNVLMAGIFVGVCAGFATDLIVTLGGA
;
A
#
# COMPACT_ATOMS: atom_id res chain seq x y z
N MET A 1 -6.40 -18.85 -19.59
CA MET A 1 -5.17 -18.76 -18.78
C MET A 1 -5.12 -19.97 -17.87
N GLU A 2 -3.98 -20.65 -17.77
CA GLU A 2 -3.84 -21.78 -16.83
C GLU A 2 -3.66 -21.28 -15.38
N TYR A 3 -3.96 -22.13 -14.39
CA TYR A 3 -3.81 -21.77 -12.98
C TYR A 3 -2.35 -21.46 -12.60
N SER A 4 -1.41 -22.25 -13.11
CA SER A 4 0.03 -21.99 -12.94
C SER A 4 0.44 -20.61 -13.48
N GLN A 5 -0.11 -20.22 -14.63
CA GLN A 5 0.13 -18.93 -15.26
C GLN A 5 -0.46 -17.78 -14.42
N LEU A 6 -1.66 -17.94 -13.88
CA LEU A 6 -2.26 -16.98 -12.93
C LEU A 6 -1.32 -16.74 -11.75
N LEU A 7 -0.85 -17.81 -11.11
CA LEU A 7 -0.01 -17.72 -9.91
C LEU A 7 1.32 -17.02 -10.19
N ILE A 8 1.95 -17.32 -11.32
CA ILE A 8 3.19 -16.67 -11.75
C ILE A 8 2.94 -15.19 -12.02
N LEU A 9 1.87 -14.85 -12.74
CA LEU A 9 1.56 -13.47 -13.08
C LEU A 9 1.14 -12.64 -11.85
N GLY A 10 0.36 -13.20 -10.93
CA GLY A 10 0.02 -12.56 -9.66
C GLY A 10 1.26 -12.33 -8.78
N ALA A 11 2.21 -13.29 -8.77
CA ALA A 11 3.50 -13.09 -8.11
C ALA A 11 4.32 -11.97 -8.77
N ILE A 12 4.35 -11.92 -10.12
CA ILE A 12 5.03 -10.86 -10.86
C ILE A 12 4.43 -9.50 -10.53
N ALA A 13 3.09 -9.37 -10.52
CA ALA A 13 2.39 -8.14 -10.20
C ALA A 13 2.78 -7.60 -8.82
N GLY A 14 2.87 -8.47 -7.80
CA GLY A 14 3.33 -8.06 -6.47
C GLY A 14 4.83 -7.74 -6.41
N PHE A 15 5.65 -8.54 -7.08
CA PHE A 15 7.12 -8.42 -7.00
C PHE A 15 7.73 -7.33 -7.86
N THR A 16 6.97 -6.65 -8.71
CA THR A 16 7.45 -5.41 -9.34
C THR A 16 7.83 -4.34 -8.30
N ILE A 17 7.33 -4.43 -7.06
CA ILE A 17 7.76 -3.57 -5.93
C ILE A 17 9.27 -3.56 -5.71
N PHE A 18 9.95 -4.67 -6.02
CA PHE A 18 11.41 -4.77 -5.92
C PHE A 18 12.13 -3.84 -6.90
N LEU A 19 11.48 -3.42 -8.00
CA LEU A 19 12.06 -2.48 -8.96
C LEU A 19 12.20 -1.06 -8.38
N GLY A 20 11.35 -0.70 -7.40
CA GLY A 20 11.41 0.60 -6.73
C GLY A 20 12.42 0.67 -5.58
N LEU A 21 12.70 -0.45 -4.91
CA LEU A 21 13.56 -0.50 -3.71
C LEU A 21 15.03 -0.06 -3.91
N PRO A 22 15.68 -0.27 -5.08
CA PRO A 22 17.04 0.22 -5.33
C PRO A 22 17.20 1.73 -5.14
N LEU A 23 16.10 2.52 -5.22
CA LEU A 23 16.11 3.95 -4.92
C LEU A 23 16.73 4.26 -3.53
N ALA A 24 16.54 3.37 -2.56
CA ALA A 24 17.07 3.51 -1.20
C ALA A 24 18.60 3.56 -1.14
N VAL A 25 19.30 2.96 -2.13
CA VAL A 25 20.76 2.86 -2.14
C VAL A 25 21.44 3.74 -3.19
N MET A 26 20.67 4.38 -4.06
CA MET A 26 21.16 5.26 -5.13
C MET A 26 21.76 6.56 -4.57
N LYS A 27 23.03 6.79 -4.91
CA LYS A 27 23.81 7.98 -4.50
C LYS A 27 23.64 9.18 -5.44
N SER A 28 23.22 8.95 -6.68
CA SER A 28 23.20 9.97 -7.75
C SER A 28 21.97 10.89 -7.73
N LEU A 29 20.98 10.62 -6.88
CA LEU A 29 19.73 11.38 -6.84
C LEU A 29 19.74 12.41 -5.71
N SER A 30 19.44 13.67 -6.05
CA SER A 30 19.29 14.75 -5.08
C SER A 30 18.08 14.51 -4.17
N ALA A 31 18.08 15.12 -2.98
CA ALA A 31 16.97 15.03 -2.03
C ALA A 31 15.64 15.46 -2.67
N THR A 32 15.65 16.53 -3.46
CA THR A 32 14.46 17.00 -4.19
C THR A 32 13.92 15.96 -5.16
N LYS A 33 14.78 15.26 -5.91
CA LYS A 33 14.36 14.20 -6.85
C LYS A 33 13.76 13.01 -6.11
N LYS A 34 14.34 12.63 -4.97
CA LYS A 34 13.83 11.56 -4.11
C LYS A 34 12.46 11.91 -3.52
N GLY A 35 12.32 13.15 -3.02
CA GLY A 35 11.05 13.68 -2.55
C GLY A 35 9.98 13.73 -3.65
N PHE A 36 10.36 14.11 -4.87
CA PHE A 36 9.46 14.11 -6.03
C PHE A 36 8.99 12.70 -6.42
N LEU A 37 9.89 11.70 -6.47
CA LEU A 37 9.54 10.31 -6.74
C LEU A 37 8.63 9.71 -5.64
N ASN A 38 8.93 9.99 -4.37
CA ASN A 38 8.05 9.64 -3.25
C ASN A 38 6.67 10.31 -3.37
N ALA A 39 6.62 11.56 -3.85
CA ALA A 39 5.36 12.27 -4.06
C ALA A 39 4.53 11.69 -5.21
N ILE A 40 5.16 11.22 -6.29
CA ILE A 40 4.46 10.48 -7.36
C ILE A 40 3.84 9.20 -6.78
N ALA A 41 4.61 8.41 -6.04
CA ALA A 41 4.09 7.21 -5.38
C ALA A 41 2.91 7.57 -4.45
N LEU A 42 3.08 8.58 -3.59
CA LEU A 42 2.00 9.09 -2.74
C LEU A 42 0.73 9.48 -3.53
N GLY A 43 0.89 10.16 -4.66
CA GLY A 43 -0.24 10.51 -5.53
C GLY A 43 -0.97 9.30 -6.10
N ILE A 44 -0.23 8.26 -6.48
CA ILE A 44 -0.83 6.99 -6.92
C ILE A 44 -1.58 6.32 -5.77
N LEU A 45 -1.01 6.27 -4.56
CA LEU A 45 -1.71 5.76 -3.37
C LEU A 45 -2.99 6.55 -3.07
N VAL A 46 -3.02 7.87 -3.30
CA VAL A 46 -4.23 8.68 -3.13
C VAL A 46 -5.31 8.27 -4.14
N PHE A 47 -4.95 8.03 -5.40
CA PHE A 47 -5.88 7.47 -6.37
C PHE A 47 -6.39 6.08 -5.91
N LEU A 48 -5.50 5.20 -5.45
CA LEU A 48 -5.87 3.86 -4.97
C LEU A 48 -6.83 3.89 -3.77
N ILE A 49 -6.71 4.87 -2.87
CA ILE A 49 -7.69 5.07 -1.78
C ILE A 49 -9.09 5.31 -2.35
N ILE A 50 -9.20 6.15 -3.38
CA ILE A 50 -10.49 6.44 -4.04
C ILE A 50 -11.03 5.15 -4.67
N ASP A 51 -10.17 4.44 -5.39
CA ASP A 51 -10.54 3.22 -6.13
C ASP A 51 -11.05 2.10 -5.20
N VAL A 52 -10.27 1.71 -4.19
CA VAL A 52 -10.64 0.61 -3.29
C VAL A 52 -11.86 0.94 -2.43
N PHE A 53 -12.04 2.20 -2.02
CA PHE A 53 -13.24 2.59 -1.30
C PHE A 53 -14.46 2.67 -2.20
N SER A 54 -14.32 3.08 -3.46
CA SER A 54 -15.44 3.11 -4.40
C SER A 54 -15.98 1.71 -4.61
N HIS A 55 -15.12 0.74 -4.93
CA HIS A 55 -15.51 -0.66 -5.11
C HIS A 55 -16.08 -1.29 -3.82
N GLY A 56 -15.44 -1.05 -2.67
CA GLY A 56 -15.91 -1.57 -1.38
C GLY A 56 -17.26 -0.99 -0.96
N TYR A 57 -17.46 0.32 -1.18
CA TYR A 57 -18.70 1.01 -0.86
C TYR A 57 -19.83 0.61 -1.80
N GLU A 58 -19.57 0.55 -3.12
CA GLU A 58 -20.55 0.13 -4.12
C GLU A 58 -21.12 -1.24 -3.78
N THR A 59 -20.24 -2.23 -3.59
CA THR A 59 -20.63 -3.61 -3.24
C THR A 59 -21.49 -3.67 -1.98
N ALA A 60 -21.12 -2.93 -0.92
CA ALA A 60 -21.89 -2.90 0.33
C ALA A 60 -23.23 -2.13 0.19
N SER A 61 -23.23 -1.06 -0.61
CA SER A 61 -24.40 -0.20 -0.82
C SER A 61 -25.46 -0.86 -1.71
N ASP A 62 -25.05 -1.75 -2.62
CA ASP A 62 -25.95 -2.55 -3.45
C ASP A 62 -26.78 -3.51 -2.59
N ALA A 63 -26.14 -4.21 -1.66
CA ALA A 63 -26.83 -5.08 -0.70
C ALA A 63 -27.83 -4.29 0.16
N ALA A 64 -27.42 -3.11 0.65
CA ALA A 64 -28.29 -2.23 1.42
C ALA A 64 -29.49 -1.70 0.62
N THR A 65 -29.27 -1.30 -0.63
CA THR A 65 -30.32 -0.79 -1.52
C THR A 65 -31.30 -1.91 -1.90
N ALA A 66 -30.79 -3.11 -2.18
CA ALA A 66 -31.63 -4.29 -2.43
C ALA A 66 -32.49 -4.65 -1.21
N ALA A 67 -31.92 -4.62 0.00
CA ALA A 67 -32.66 -4.85 1.23
C ALA A 67 -33.75 -3.80 1.46
N PHE A 68 -33.44 -2.51 1.26
CA PHE A 68 -34.41 -1.42 1.38
C PHE A 68 -35.57 -1.54 0.38
N ALA A 69 -35.28 -1.98 -0.84
CA ALA A 69 -36.29 -2.25 -1.86
C ALA A 69 -37.12 -3.53 -1.60
N GLY A 70 -36.88 -4.24 -0.50
CA GLY A 70 -37.52 -5.52 -0.19
C GLY A 70 -37.09 -6.67 -1.11
N LYS A 71 -35.97 -6.51 -1.82
CA LYS A 71 -35.42 -7.47 -2.80
C LYS A 71 -34.28 -8.32 -2.24
N GLY A 72 -33.84 -8.08 -1.01
CA GLY A 72 -32.76 -8.81 -0.37
C GLY A 72 -32.89 -8.89 1.15
N PRO A 73 -32.14 -9.77 1.82
CA PRO A 73 -32.15 -9.86 3.27
C PRO A 73 -31.50 -8.63 3.91
N LEU A 74 -32.16 -8.05 4.92
CA LEU A 74 -31.57 -6.96 5.72
C LEU A 74 -30.28 -7.40 6.45
N GLY A 75 -30.18 -8.68 6.79
CA GLY A 75 -29.01 -9.25 7.44
C GLY A 75 -27.73 -9.10 6.60
N ASP A 76 -27.81 -9.37 5.30
CA ASP A 76 -26.66 -9.31 4.40
C ASP A 76 -26.14 -7.87 4.30
N ALA A 77 -27.05 -6.91 4.13
CA ALA A 77 -26.72 -5.48 4.12
C ALA A 77 -26.00 -5.02 5.41
N ILE A 78 -26.47 -5.49 6.57
CA ILE A 78 -25.84 -5.15 7.86
C ILE A 78 -24.44 -5.75 7.94
N VAL A 79 -24.27 -7.01 7.53
CA VAL A 79 -22.97 -7.70 7.57
C VAL A 79 -21.97 -7.02 6.64
N ASP A 80 -22.38 -6.65 5.42
CA ASP A 80 -21.53 -5.97 4.45
C ASP A 80 -21.10 -4.58 4.95
N LEU A 81 -22.00 -3.80 5.54
CA LEU A 81 -21.66 -2.52 6.15
C LEU A 81 -20.73 -2.67 7.36
N LEU A 82 -20.94 -3.70 8.19
CA LEU A 82 -20.04 -4.01 9.30
C LEU A 82 -18.65 -4.44 8.79
N ALA A 83 -18.58 -5.20 7.71
CA ALA A 83 -17.33 -5.57 7.06
C ALA A 83 -16.60 -4.33 6.50
N LEU A 84 -17.33 -3.40 5.89
CA LEU A 84 -16.80 -2.14 5.36
C LEU A 84 -16.19 -1.28 6.48
N PHE A 85 -17.01 -0.87 7.45
CA PHE A 85 -16.54 0.02 8.53
C PHE A 85 -15.56 -0.68 9.48
N GLY A 86 -15.78 -1.96 9.75
CA GLY A 86 -14.86 -2.78 10.53
C GLY A 86 -13.50 -2.92 9.82
N GLY A 87 -13.51 -3.14 8.51
CA GLY A 87 -12.28 -3.20 7.71
C GLY A 87 -11.51 -1.88 7.73
N ILE A 88 -12.19 -0.74 7.50
CA ILE A 88 -11.59 0.59 7.63
C ILE A 88 -10.92 0.77 8.99
N ALA A 89 -11.64 0.41 10.07
CA ALA A 89 -11.13 0.52 11.43
C ALA A 89 -9.92 -0.39 11.65
N ILE A 90 -9.94 -1.64 11.16
CA ILE A 90 -8.80 -2.57 11.25
C ILE A 90 -7.59 -2.02 10.49
N GLY A 91 -7.77 -1.53 9.26
CA GLY A 91 -6.67 -0.98 8.46
C GLY A 91 -6.05 0.26 9.09
N LEU A 92 -6.88 1.21 9.54
CA LEU A 92 -6.43 2.48 10.09
C LEU A 92 -5.95 2.33 11.55
N LEU A 93 -6.80 1.80 12.44
CA LEU A 93 -6.48 1.68 13.86
C LEU A 93 -5.52 0.53 14.14
N GLY A 94 -5.54 -0.53 13.35
CA GLY A 94 -4.58 -1.63 13.48
C GLY A 94 -3.14 -1.15 13.26
N LEU A 95 -2.92 -0.29 12.24
CA LEU A 95 -1.61 0.30 12.00
C LEU A 95 -1.18 1.30 13.09
N THR A 96 -2.10 2.11 13.63
CA THR A 96 -1.76 3.01 14.75
C THR A 96 -1.43 2.23 16.02
N LEU A 97 -2.14 1.14 16.31
CA LEU A 97 -1.82 0.24 17.43
C LEU A 97 -0.49 -0.47 17.22
N TYR A 98 -0.21 -0.92 15.99
CA TYR A 98 1.06 -1.52 15.62
C TYR A 98 2.22 -0.53 15.76
N GLU A 99 2.03 0.71 15.29
CA GLU A 99 2.98 1.82 15.46
C GLU A 99 3.25 2.05 16.94
N HIS A 100 2.21 2.26 17.75
CA HIS A 100 2.34 2.51 19.17
C HIS A 100 3.14 1.39 19.85
N LYS A 101 2.77 0.12 19.61
CA LYS A 101 3.46 -1.04 20.19
C LYS A 101 4.93 -1.13 19.76
N THR A 102 5.24 -0.81 18.51
CA THR A 102 6.58 -1.02 17.93
C THR A 102 7.51 0.17 18.15
N MET A 103 6.98 1.40 18.17
CA MET A 103 7.76 2.64 18.30
C MET A 103 7.98 3.07 19.76
N THR A 104 7.04 2.81 20.68
CA THR A 104 7.20 3.22 22.09
C THR A 104 7.98 2.22 22.95
N LYS A 105 7.83 0.90 22.72
CA LYS A 105 8.46 -0.12 23.58
C LYS A 105 9.90 -0.49 23.23
N ASN A 106 10.34 -0.26 21.99
CA ASN A 106 11.61 -0.81 21.49
C ASN A 106 12.73 0.23 21.36
N THR A 107 12.58 1.44 21.90
CA THR A 107 13.66 2.43 21.90
C THR A 107 14.53 2.17 23.14
N PRO A 108 15.80 1.74 22.97
CA PRO A 108 16.70 1.55 24.11
C PRO A 108 16.78 2.85 24.92
N ASP A 109 16.79 2.77 26.24
CA ASP A 109 16.77 3.95 27.11
C ASP A 109 17.92 4.93 26.79
N ILE A 110 19.07 4.40 26.37
CA ILE A 110 20.25 5.15 25.89
C ILE A 110 19.98 6.05 24.67
N LEU A 111 18.94 5.74 23.87
CA LEU A 111 18.51 6.47 22.68
C LEU A 111 17.21 7.26 22.93
N SER A 112 16.70 7.29 24.16
CA SER A 112 15.55 8.12 24.51
C SER A 112 15.92 9.60 24.36
N LEU A 113 14.98 10.42 23.86
CA LEU A 113 15.20 11.85 23.63
C LEU A 113 15.61 12.59 24.92
N GLU A 114 15.26 12.04 26.08
CA GLU A 114 15.59 12.55 27.40
C GLU A 114 17.10 12.44 27.73
N ASN A 115 17.77 11.44 27.14
CA ASN A 115 19.20 11.17 27.34
C ASN A 115 20.12 11.82 26.29
N ILE A 116 19.55 12.33 25.18
CA ILE A 116 20.31 12.99 24.10
C ILE A 116 20.55 14.46 24.48
N ARG A 117 21.79 14.82 24.81
CA ARG A 117 22.16 16.19 25.19
C ARG A 117 22.46 17.07 23.96
N ALA A 118 22.51 18.38 24.17
CA ALA A 118 23.03 19.30 23.16
C ALA A 118 24.53 19.00 22.92
N GLY A 119 24.87 18.48 21.74
CA GLY A 119 26.23 18.02 21.37
C GLY A 119 26.29 16.60 20.82
N ASP A 120 25.26 15.78 21.05
CA ASP A 120 25.24 14.36 20.65
C ASP A 120 24.75 14.13 19.22
N ASP A 121 25.36 14.82 18.24
CA ASP A 121 24.94 14.78 16.83
C ASP A 121 24.98 13.37 16.23
N HIS A 122 25.90 12.52 16.71
CA HIS A 122 25.97 11.12 16.28
C HIS A 122 24.77 10.30 16.78
N LEU A 123 24.41 10.40 18.07
CA LEU A 123 23.27 9.67 18.65
C LEU A 123 21.95 10.12 18.02
N LYS A 124 21.79 11.43 17.77
CA LYS A 124 20.62 11.96 17.03
C LYS A 124 20.48 11.33 15.65
N ARG A 125 21.58 11.17 14.92
CA ARG A 125 21.55 10.53 13.59
C ARG A 125 21.24 9.03 13.67
N VAL A 126 21.81 8.30 14.63
CA VAL A 126 21.53 6.87 14.84
C VAL A 126 20.06 6.63 15.22
N PHE A 127 19.49 7.51 16.06
CA PHE A 127 18.07 7.49 16.39
C PHE A 127 17.19 7.72 15.17
N ASN A 128 17.51 8.74 14.36
CA ASN A 128 16.80 9.04 13.11
C ASN A 128 16.87 7.89 12.10
N ASP A 129 18.02 7.25 11.96
CA ASP A 129 18.19 6.06 11.11
C ASP A 129 17.27 4.93 11.57
N THR A 130 17.26 4.61 12.88
CA THR A 130 16.39 3.55 13.43
C THR A 130 14.92 3.83 13.12
N ASN A 131 14.49 5.09 13.26
CA ASN A 131 13.14 5.51 12.91
C ASN A 131 12.85 5.39 11.41
N ALA A 132 13.83 5.65 10.54
CA ALA A 132 13.69 5.46 9.10
C ALA A 132 13.46 3.99 8.70
N TYR A 133 14.19 3.04 9.29
CA TYR A 133 13.98 1.60 9.03
C TYR A 133 12.61 1.12 9.53
N ARG A 134 12.19 1.60 10.71
CA ARG A 134 10.85 1.31 11.24
C ARG A 134 9.76 1.89 10.33
N LEU A 135 9.92 3.15 9.92
CA LEU A 135 8.99 3.82 9.02
C LEU A 135 8.87 3.10 7.68
N ALA A 136 9.99 2.69 7.07
CA ALA A 136 9.99 1.91 5.84
C ALA A 136 9.25 0.58 6.00
N MET A 137 9.41 -0.10 7.13
CA MET A 137 8.68 -1.36 7.40
C MET A 137 7.19 -1.13 7.65
N MET A 138 6.80 -0.05 8.33
CA MET A 138 5.38 0.29 8.50
C MET A 138 4.72 0.61 7.15
N ILE A 139 5.42 1.34 6.28
CA ILE A 139 4.98 1.58 4.90
C ILE A 139 4.84 0.24 4.16
N ALA A 140 5.83 -0.65 4.25
CA ALA A 140 5.76 -1.97 3.62
C ALA A 140 4.58 -2.82 4.13
N VAL A 141 4.27 -2.78 5.43
CA VAL A 141 3.13 -3.51 6.00
C VAL A 141 1.80 -2.95 5.52
N GLY A 142 1.64 -1.63 5.52
CA GLY A 142 0.40 -1.00 5.04
C GLY A 142 0.18 -1.20 3.54
N ILE A 143 1.25 -1.10 2.74
CA ILE A 143 1.24 -1.46 1.32
C ILE A 143 0.91 -2.95 1.16
N GLY A 144 1.52 -3.84 1.94
CA GLY A 144 1.20 -5.27 1.91
C GLY A 144 -0.28 -5.59 2.16
N ALA A 145 -0.94 -4.86 3.07
CA ALA A 145 -2.37 -5.01 3.28
C ALA A 145 -3.19 -4.60 2.04
N HIS A 146 -2.78 -3.56 1.33
CA HIS A 146 -3.36 -3.17 0.06
C HIS A 146 -3.10 -4.19 -1.06
N ASN A 147 -1.86 -4.60 -1.22
CA ASN A 147 -1.44 -5.57 -2.24
C ASN A 147 -2.11 -6.93 -2.06
N PHE A 148 -2.51 -7.29 -0.83
CA PHE A 148 -3.36 -8.44 -0.60
C PHE A 148 -4.74 -8.32 -1.30
N SER A 149 -5.39 -7.15 -1.21
CA SER A 149 -6.67 -6.89 -1.86
C SER A 149 -6.58 -6.90 -3.39
N GLU A 150 -5.47 -6.40 -3.95
CA GLU A 150 -5.16 -6.53 -5.38
C GLU A 150 -5.09 -7.99 -5.82
N GLY A 151 -4.35 -8.81 -5.06
CA GLY A 151 -4.26 -10.23 -5.31
C GLY A 151 -5.63 -10.89 -5.29
N LEU A 152 -6.46 -10.55 -4.30
CA LEU A 152 -7.81 -11.08 -4.18
C LEU A 152 -8.63 -10.77 -5.44
N ALA A 153 -8.56 -9.53 -5.94
CA ALA A 153 -9.23 -9.12 -7.17
C ALA A 153 -8.73 -9.91 -8.40
N ILE A 154 -7.41 -10.05 -8.59
CA ILE A 154 -6.84 -10.89 -9.67
C ILE A 154 -7.38 -12.33 -9.61
N GLY A 155 -7.37 -12.92 -8.40
CA GLY A 155 -7.84 -14.28 -8.19
C GLY A 155 -9.33 -14.44 -8.47
N GLN A 156 -10.15 -13.49 -8.05
CA GLN A 156 -11.60 -13.51 -8.26
C GLN A 156 -11.98 -13.30 -9.72
N SER A 157 -11.32 -12.38 -10.44
CA SER A 157 -11.50 -12.22 -11.89
C SER A 157 -11.18 -13.52 -12.62
N TYR A 158 -10.11 -14.22 -12.22
CA TYR A 158 -9.81 -15.55 -12.76
C TYR A 158 -10.90 -16.58 -12.46
N ALA A 159 -11.35 -16.67 -11.21
CA ALA A 159 -12.38 -17.63 -10.79
C ALA A 159 -13.73 -17.37 -11.48
N ALA A 160 -14.03 -16.11 -11.79
CA ALA A 160 -15.21 -15.69 -12.55
C ALA A 160 -15.11 -15.99 -14.06
N GLY A 161 -13.95 -16.43 -14.56
CA GLY A 161 -13.71 -16.65 -15.99
C GLY A 161 -13.33 -15.37 -16.76
N GLU A 162 -13.21 -14.23 -16.08
CA GLU A 162 -12.85 -12.92 -16.64
C GLU A 162 -11.34 -12.79 -16.83
N ILE A 163 -10.79 -13.63 -17.71
CA ILE A 163 -9.34 -13.73 -17.94
C ILE A 163 -8.74 -12.41 -18.47
N GLY A 164 -9.49 -11.69 -19.31
CA GLY A 164 -9.08 -10.38 -19.83
C GLY A 164 -8.87 -9.38 -18.71
N LEU A 165 -9.86 -9.26 -17.82
CA LEU A 165 -9.80 -8.42 -16.63
C LEU A 165 -8.63 -8.83 -15.71
N ALA A 166 -8.46 -10.13 -15.43
CA ALA A 166 -7.36 -10.60 -14.59
C ALA A 166 -5.98 -10.19 -15.12
N ILE A 167 -5.73 -10.34 -16.44
CA ILE A 167 -4.47 -9.93 -17.08
C ILE A 167 -4.27 -8.41 -16.98
N LEU A 168 -5.33 -7.65 -17.19
CA LEU A 168 -5.30 -6.21 -17.16
C LEU A 168 -5.01 -5.67 -15.76
N LEU A 169 -5.64 -6.26 -14.73
CA LEU A 169 -5.32 -6.00 -13.32
C LEU A 169 -3.86 -6.33 -13.00
N ILE A 170 -3.36 -7.49 -13.44
CA ILE A 170 -1.93 -7.87 -13.27
C ILE A 170 -0.98 -6.80 -13.83
N ILE A 171 -1.29 -6.26 -15.02
CA ILE A 171 -0.46 -5.24 -15.66
C ILE A 171 -0.57 -3.91 -14.90
N GLY A 172 -1.79 -3.48 -14.56
CA GLY A 172 -2.06 -2.25 -13.81
C GLY A 172 -1.37 -2.26 -12.44
N PHE A 173 -1.65 -3.29 -11.65
CA PHE A 173 -1.08 -3.51 -10.32
C PHE A 173 0.45 -3.63 -10.38
N GLY A 174 0.96 -4.41 -11.33
CA GLY A 174 2.42 -4.49 -11.56
C GLY A 174 3.07 -3.13 -11.86
N ALA A 175 2.41 -2.27 -12.63
CA ALA A 175 2.94 -0.95 -12.95
C ALA A 175 3.02 -0.04 -11.72
N HIS A 176 1.98 0.03 -10.89
CA HIS A 176 2.05 0.90 -9.70
C HIS A 176 2.78 0.29 -8.51
N ASN A 177 2.82 -1.03 -8.35
CA ASN A 177 3.63 -1.68 -7.30
C ASN A 177 5.12 -1.32 -7.44
N THR A 178 5.62 -1.09 -8.66
CA THR A 178 6.95 -0.51 -8.87
C THR A 178 7.13 0.83 -8.12
N THR A 179 6.12 1.69 -8.17
CA THR A 179 6.15 3.01 -7.52
C THR A 179 5.99 2.94 -6.00
N GLU A 180 5.27 1.94 -5.49
CA GLU A 180 5.17 1.67 -4.05
C GLU A 180 6.52 1.31 -3.42
N GLY A 181 7.39 0.65 -4.18
CA GLY A 181 8.78 0.43 -3.81
C GLY A 181 9.53 1.74 -3.53
N PHE A 182 9.18 2.84 -4.21
CA PHE A 182 9.72 4.17 -3.89
C PHE A 182 9.22 4.70 -2.55
N GLY A 183 7.96 4.42 -2.20
CA GLY A 183 7.40 4.77 -0.89
C GLY A 183 8.13 4.08 0.26
N ILE A 184 8.40 2.78 0.12
CA ILE A 184 9.19 2.00 1.09
C ILE A 184 10.64 2.53 1.15
N ALA A 185 11.23 2.82 0.00
CA ALA A 185 12.60 3.32 -0.08
C ALA A 185 12.76 4.76 0.47
N GLY A 186 11.72 5.59 0.41
CA GLY A 186 11.73 7.01 0.74
C GLY A 186 12.39 7.33 2.08
N PRO A 187 11.89 6.79 3.21
CA PRO A 187 12.48 6.99 4.54
C PRO A 187 13.95 6.56 4.65
N LEU A 188 14.36 5.54 3.89
CA LEU A 188 15.71 4.98 3.93
C LEU A 188 16.72 5.83 3.17
N THR A 189 16.26 6.83 2.41
CA THR A 189 17.19 7.67 1.68
C THR A 189 17.92 8.63 2.63
N GLY A 190 19.26 8.63 2.55
CA GLY A 190 20.10 9.54 3.34
C GLY A 190 20.42 9.08 4.76
N VAL A 191 20.01 7.86 5.15
CA VAL A 191 20.47 7.20 6.38
C VAL A 191 22.00 7.03 6.37
N LEU A 192 22.63 7.06 7.54
CA LEU A 192 24.10 6.90 7.65
C LEU A 192 24.53 5.51 7.17
N LYS A 193 23.85 4.48 7.65
CA LYS A 193 24.13 3.09 7.27
C LYS A 193 23.15 2.64 6.20
N LYS A 194 23.66 2.45 4.99
CA LYS A 194 22.85 1.98 3.85
C LYS A 194 22.04 0.72 4.20
N PRO A 195 20.80 0.60 3.69
CA PRO A 195 20.00 -0.61 3.81
C PRO A 195 20.75 -1.83 3.32
N THR A 196 20.67 -2.91 4.10
CA THR A 196 21.20 -4.21 3.70
C THR A 196 20.28 -4.84 2.65
N ALA A 197 20.84 -5.66 1.76
CA ALA A 197 20.04 -6.43 0.81
C ALA A 197 18.99 -7.30 1.52
N LYS A 198 19.33 -7.86 2.69
CA LYS A 198 18.39 -8.62 3.53
C LYS A 198 17.19 -7.77 3.94
N PHE A 199 17.41 -6.54 4.40
CA PHE A 199 16.31 -5.66 4.78
C PHE A 199 15.41 -5.32 3.59
N LEU A 200 16.00 -4.95 2.44
CA LEU A 200 15.23 -4.65 1.23
C LEU A 200 14.46 -5.87 0.73
N LEU A 201 15.06 -7.07 0.81
CA LEU A 201 14.39 -8.31 0.48
C LEU A 201 13.15 -8.52 1.36
N VAL A 202 13.30 -8.40 2.68
CA VAL A 202 12.19 -8.56 3.62
C VAL A 202 11.12 -7.49 3.40
N ALA A 203 11.50 -6.22 3.24
CA ALA A 203 10.55 -5.14 3.01
C ALA A 203 9.75 -5.34 1.71
N GLY A 204 10.41 -5.76 0.63
CA GLY A 204 9.72 -6.07 -0.62
C GLY A 204 8.85 -7.33 -0.54
N LEU A 205 9.24 -8.35 0.23
CA LEU A 205 8.39 -9.52 0.47
C LEU A 205 7.16 -9.17 1.32
N VAL A 206 7.31 -8.28 2.31
CA VAL A 206 6.20 -7.79 3.14
C VAL A 206 5.24 -6.92 2.33
N GLY A 207 5.77 -6.05 1.46
CA GLY A 207 4.96 -5.18 0.61
C GLY A 207 4.30 -5.91 -0.57
N GLY A 208 5.06 -6.69 -1.35
CA GLY A 208 4.56 -7.30 -2.59
C GLY A 208 4.14 -8.76 -2.50
N GLY A 209 4.67 -9.52 -1.52
CA GLY A 209 4.29 -10.92 -1.32
C GLY A 209 2.79 -11.15 -1.08
N PRO A 210 2.07 -10.26 -0.38
CA PRO A 210 0.63 -10.40 -0.20
C PRO A 210 -0.19 -10.43 -1.50
N THR A 211 0.24 -9.81 -2.62
CA THR A 211 -0.45 -9.94 -3.92
C THR A 211 -0.54 -11.40 -4.38
N PHE A 212 0.55 -12.16 -4.21
CA PHE A 212 0.54 -13.58 -4.53
C PHE A 212 -0.43 -14.36 -3.63
N LEU A 213 -0.39 -14.10 -2.32
CA LEU A 213 -1.28 -14.76 -1.35
C LEU A 213 -2.75 -14.43 -1.61
N GLY A 214 -3.05 -13.17 -1.92
CA GLY A 214 -4.37 -12.71 -2.33
C GLY A 214 -4.82 -13.41 -3.61
N THR A 215 -3.94 -13.56 -4.61
CA THR A 215 -4.24 -14.25 -5.88
C THR A 215 -4.61 -15.71 -5.64
N VAL A 216 -3.85 -16.40 -4.78
CA VAL A 216 -4.16 -17.77 -4.38
C VAL A 216 -5.52 -17.81 -3.68
N LEU A 217 -5.77 -16.95 -2.69
CA LEU A 217 -7.02 -17.00 -1.94
C LEU A 217 -8.24 -16.64 -2.81
N GLY A 218 -8.14 -15.57 -3.60
CA GLY A 218 -9.23 -15.09 -4.46
C GLY A 218 -9.59 -16.04 -5.58
N SER A 219 -8.64 -16.86 -6.03
CA SER A 219 -8.91 -17.90 -7.03
C SER A 219 -9.57 -19.15 -6.46
N LEU A 220 -9.56 -19.33 -5.13
CA LEU A 220 -10.14 -20.48 -4.45
C LEU A 220 -11.48 -20.17 -3.77
N VAL A 221 -11.68 -18.92 -3.33
CA VAL A 221 -12.84 -18.52 -2.52
C VAL A 221 -13.45 -17.24 -3.08
N PHE A 222 -14.71 -17.34 -3.51
CA PHE A 222 -15.53 -16.17 -3.84
C PHE A 222 -16.38 -15.79 -2.61
N SER A 223 -16.17 -14.58 -2.09
CA SER A 223 -16.92 -14.06 -0.93
C SER A 223 -16.98 -12.55 -0.98
N ASN A 224 -18.19 -12.00 -1.11
CA ASN A 224 -18.44 -10.56 -1.10
C ASN A 224 -17.99 -9.93 0.23
N ILE A 225 -18.30 -10.58 1.35
CA ILE A 225 -17.89 -10.11 2.68
C ILE A 225 -16.37 -10.03 2.79
N ALA A 226 -15.64 -11.05 2.32
CA ALA A 226 -14.19 -11.02 2.33
C ALA A 226 -13.65 -9.91 1.41
N TYR A 227 -14.24 -9.75 0.22
CA TYR A 227 -13.87 -8.70 -0.72
C TYR A 227 -14.02 -7.31 -0.07
N ILE A 228 -15.21 -6.99 0.44
CA ILE A 228 -15.50 -5.73 1.13
C ILE A 228 -14.53 -5.52 2.31
N LEU A 229 -14.36 -6.53 3.16
CA LEU A 229 -13.49 -6.44 4.33
C LEU A 229 -12.05 -6.12 3.95
N PHE A 230 -11.47 -6.84 2.98
CA PHE A 230 -10.07 -6.66 2.60
C PHE A 230 -9.82 -5.37 1.82
N LEU A 231 -10.74 -4.95 0.93
CA LEU A 231 -10.66 -3.63 0.29
C LEU A 231 -10.74 -2.50 1.33
N SER A 232 -11.57 -2.67 2.35
CA SER A 232 -11.73 -1.68 3.41
C SER A 232 -10.52 -1.60 4.35
N ILE A 233 -9.92 -2.75 4.67
CA ILE A 233 -8.63 -2.82 5.38
C ILE A 233 -7.54 -2.13 4.56
N ALA A 234 -7.48 -2.40 3.25
CA ALA A 234 -6.55 -1.77 2.33
C ALA A 234 -6.72 -0.24 2.33
N GLY A 235 -7.93 0.26 2.11
CA GLY A 235 -8.22 1.69 2.12
C GLY A 235 -7.85 2.36 3.44
N GLY A 236 -8.21 1.75 4.58
CA GLY A 236 -7.81 2.24 5.90
C GLY A 236 -6.28 2.27 6.10
N ALA A 237 -5.58 1.23 5.62
CA ALA A 237 -4.12 1.15 5.68
C ALA A 237 -3.44 2.21 4.80
N LEU A 238 -3.97 2.45 3.60
CA LEU A 238 -3.45 3.46 2.68
C LEU A 238 -3.62 4.88 3.22
N ILE A 239 -4.74 5.21 3.90
CA ILE A 239 -4.88 6.52 4.59
C ILE A 239 -3.71 6.73 5.56
N TYR A 240 -3.38 5.73 6.35
CA TYR A 240 -2.29 5.83 7.31
C TYR A 240 -0.91 5.97 6.62
N VAL A 241 -0.64 5.12 5.62
CA VAL A 241 0.64 5.13 4.88
C VAL A 241 0.85 6.43 4.10
N THR A 242 -0.18 6.99 3.48
CA THR A 242 -0.08 8.24 2.72
C THR A 242 0.34 9.40 3.61
N MET A 243 -0.16 9.46 4.85
CA MET A 243 0.28 10.45 5.85
C MET A 243 1.75 10.28 6.24
N LEU A 244 2.20 9.04 6.44
CA LEU A 244 3.61 8.72 6.72
C LEU A 244 4.53 9.13 5.55
N MET A 245 4.12 8.83 4.32
CA MET A 245 4.86 9.17 3.10
C MET A 245 4.91 10.68 2.86
N TYR A 246 3.82 11.40 3.13
CA TYR A 246 3.81 12.86 3.05
C TYR A 246 4.78 13.47 4.06
N HIS A 247 4.73 13.03 5.32
CA HIS A 247 5.65 13.48 6.36
C HIS A 247 7.12 13.18 6.00
N SER A 248 7.40 11.99 5.49
CA SER A 248 8.74 11.61 5.02
C SER A 248 9.21 12.48 3.86
N GLY A 249 8.35 12.71 2.86
CA GLY A 249 8.64 13.55 1.69
C GLY A 249 8.95 15.00 2.06
N ARG A 250 8.29 15.55 3.09
CA ARG A 250 8.53 16.92 3.57
C ARG A 250 9.91 17.14 4.17
N LYS A 251 10.62 16.06 4.53
CA LYS A 251 12.03 16.13 4.96
C LYS A 251 13.01 16.23 3.78
N GLN A 252 12.56 15.94 2.56
CA GLN A 252 13.43 15.82 1.38
C GLN A 252 13.16 16.89 0.32
N ALA A 253 11.93 17.39 0.22
CA ALA A 253 11.52 18.36 -0.79
C ALA A 253 10.55 19.41 -0.23
N THR A 254 10.45 20.54 -0.93
CA THR A 254 9.50 21.60 -0.59
C THR A 254 8.06 21.14 -0.87
N ASN A 255 7.09 21.84 -0.25
CA ASN A 255 5.68 21.52 -0.49
C ASN A 255 5.31 21.56 -1.97
N ASN A 256 5.81 22.55 -2.71
CA ASN A 256 5.48 22.73 -4.12
C ASN A 256 5.93 21.52 -4.96
N VAL A 257 7.11 20.99 -4.67
CA VAL A 257 7.62 19.78 -5.34
C VAL A 257 6.78 18.57 -4.98
N LEU A 258 6.39 18.43 -3.72
CA LEU A 258 5.51 17.32 -3.31
C LEU A 258 4.13 17.44 -3.94
N MET A 259 3.49 18.61 -3.92
CA MET A 259 2.17 18.81 -4.52
C MET A 259 2.20 18.54 -6.02
N ALA A 260 3.25 18.97 -6.73
CA ALA A 260 3.43 18.64 -8.14
C ALA A 260 3.59 17.13 -8.36
N GLY A 261 4.39 16.45 -7.54
CA GLY A 261 4.55 14.99 -7.63
C GLY A 261 3.26 14.23 -7.32
N ILE A 262 2.53 14.63 -6.28
CA ILE A 262 1.23 14.06 -5.92
C ILE A 262 0.25 14.25 -7.06
N PHE A 263 0.16 15.45 -7.64
CA PHE A 263 -0.68 15.71 -8.81
C PHE A 263 -0.35 14.77 -9.97
N VAL A 264 0.94 14.65 -10.32
CA VAL A 264 1.40 13.73 -11.37
C VAL A 264 1.01 12.28 -11.04
N GLY A 265 1.18 11.86 -9.79
CA GLY A 265 0.81 10.51 -9.35
C GLY A 265 -0.69 10.24 -9.43
N VAL A 266 -1.53 11.18 -8.99
CA VAL A 266 -2.99 11.07 -9.08
C VAL A 266 -3.43 10.99 -10.55
N CYS A 267 -2.89 11.87 -11.41
CA CYS A 267 -3.16 11.82 -12.84
C CYS A 267 -2.72 10.49 -13.46
N ALA A 268 -1.57 9.96 -13.05
CA ALA A 268 -1.10 8.66 -13.52
C ALA A 268 -2.05 7.52 -13.11
N GLY A 269 -2.53 7.52 -11.86
CA GLY A 269 -3.51 6.54 -11.38
C GLY A 269 -4.82 6.56 -12.17
N PHE A 270 -5.42 7.73 -12.35
CA PHE A 270 -6.62 7.87 -13.20
C PHE A 270 -6.36 7.51 -14.66
N ALA A 271 -5.19 7.83 -15.21
CA ALA A 271 -4.85 7.47 -16.59
C ALA A 271 -4.71 5.96 -16.74
N THR A 272 -4.11 5.27 -15.78
CA THR A 272 -4.01 3.80 -15.80
C THR A 272 -5.39 3.16 -15.69
N ASP A 273 -6.25 3.65 -14.80
CA ASP A 273 -7.61 3.17 -14.64
C ASP A 273 -8.47 3.39 -15.90
N LEU A 274 -8.33 4.55 -16.54
CA LEU A 274 -8.99 4.83 -17.82
C LEU A 274 -8.51 3.87 -18.92
N ILE A 275 -7.21 3.57 -18.99
CA ILE A 275 -6.68 2.60 -19.96
C ILE A 275 -7.24 1.21 -19.70
N VAL A 276 -7.36 0.83 -18.42
CA VAL A 276 -7.98 -0.43 -17.99
C VAL A 276 -9.44 -0.47 -18.44
N THR A 277 -10.22 0.55 -18.13
CA THR A 277 -11.63 0.67 -18.53
C THR A 277 -11.80 0.60 -20.06
N LEU A 278 -11.00 1.35 -20.83
CA LEU A 278 -11.03 1.33 -22.30
C LEU A 278 -10.59 -0.01 -22.91
N GLY A 279 -9.82 -0.81 -22.15
CA GLY A 279 -9.42 -2.17 -22.50
C GLY A 279 -10.53 -3.21 -22.32
N GLY A 280 -11.70 -2.83 -21.77
CA GLY A 280 -12.86 -3.69 -21.58
C GLY A 280 -12.97 -4.32 -20.19
N ALA A 281 -12.39 -3.67 -19.17
CA ALA A 281 -12.69 -3.93 -17.76
C ALA A 281 -13.96 -3.21 -17.31
#